data_AF-A0A6A6KVG1-F1
#
_entry.id   AF-A0A6A6KVG1-F1
#
_cell.length_a   1.000
_cell.length_b   1.000
_cell.length_c   1.000
_cell.angle_alpha   90.00
_cell.angle_beta   90.00
_cell.angle_gamma   90.00
#
_symmetry.space_group_name_H-M   'P 1'
#
loop_
_entity.id
_entity.type
_entity.pdbx_description
1 polymer ?
#
loop_
_entity_poly.entity_id
_entity_poly.type
_entity_poly.pdbx_seq_one_letter_code
_entity_poly.pdbx_strand_id
1 'polypeptide(L)'
;MLNAEALPDSEKIGKIINWFCKGSRASDAHVIYMLAKEKKKHPPQSAVNFLISLLSQKDETVNLSLDMLDSFSGETRKYAIKPFSSVIRGLCRIKDFDGVKMLLTKMIDEGPPPGNAVFNSIINGYSKCGDMEEAIEMKILMERRGLKPDLFTYTVIMSGYVSGGQMEEACKILSEAKKKYSKLSPVTYHTLIRGYCKLEQFDKALELLAEMKEFGVQPNVDEYNKLIQSLCLKALDWETAEKLLEKMKEDGLHLNGITRGLIRAVKELEGEGLEKE
;
A
#
# COMPACT_ATOMS: atom_id res chain seq x y z
N MET A 1 -16.97 -21.80 36.23
CA MET A 1 -15.64 -22.11 36.79
C MET A 1 -15.16 -23.38 36.11
N LEU A 2 -14.12 -23.30 35.28
CA LEU A 2 -13.50 -24.48 34.66
C LEU A 2 -12.55 -25.09 35.71
N ASN A 3 -12.80 -26.34 36.11
CA ASN A 3 -11.93 -27.05 37.06
C ASN A 3 -10.50 -27.17 36.50
N ALA A 4 -9.53 -26.81 37.32
CA ALA A 4 -8.15 -26.51 36.96
C ALA A 4 -7.24 -27.71 36.66
N GLU A 5 -7.75 -28.93 36.50
CA GLU A 5 -6.88 -30.12 36.38
C GLU A 5 -6.87 -30.80 35.01
N ALA A 6 -7.87 -30.56 34.14
CA ALA A 6 -7.85 -31.10 32.79
C ALA A 6 -8.33 -30.05 31.77
N LEU A 7 -7.40 -29.53 30.96
CA LEU A 7 -7.78 -28.78 29.76
C LEU A 7 -8.71 -29.66 28.90
N PRO A 8 -9.72 -29.07 28.24
CA PRO A 8 -10.57 -29.81 27.31
C PRO A 8 -9.76 -30.39 26.13
N ASP A 9 -10.36 -31.28 25.35
CA ASP A 9 -9.74 -31.82 24.13
C ASP A 9 -9.40 -30.70 23.11
N SER A 10 -8.50 -30.99 22.16
CA SER A 10 -8.03 -30.01 21.18
C SER A 10 -9.15 -29.35 20.39
N GLU A 11 -10.20 -30.09 20.06
CA GLU A 11 -11.32 -29.56 19.26
C GLU A 11 -12.14 -28.54 20.04
N LYS A 12 -12.45 -28.82 21.32
CA LYS A 12 -13.09 -27.87 22.23
C LYS A 12 -12.21 -26.65 22.48
N ILE A 13 -10.89 -26.81 22.62
CA ILE A 13 -9.97 -25.67 22.72
C ILE A 13 -10.09 -24.79 21.46
N GLY A 14 -10.12 -25.38 20.26
CA GLY A 14 -10.34 -24.65 19.02
C GLY A 14 -11.65 -23.86 18.99
N LYS A 15 -12.75 -24.46 19.47
CA LYS A 15 -14.06 -23.78 19.59
C LYS A 15 -14.00 -22.60 20.57
N ILE A 16 -13.32 -22.76 21.70
CA ILE A 16 -13.11 -21.69 22.68
C ILE A 16 -12.30 -20.54 22.07
N ILE A 17 -11.16 -20.83 21.44
CA ILE A 17 -10.33 -19.83 20.74
C ILE A 17 -11.17 -19.05 19.72
N ASN A 18 -11.93 -19.76 18.87
CA ASN A 18 -12.79 -19.12 17.88
C ASN A 18 -13.87 -18.23 18.51
N TRP A 19 -14.43 -18.64 19.65
CA TRP A 19 -15.43 -17.85 20.37
C TRP A 19 -14.83 -16.53 20.89
N PHE A 20 -13.66 -16.58 21.54
CA PHE A 20 -12.96 -15.36 21.98
C PHE A 20 -12.55 -14.46 20.80
N CYS A 21 -12.08 -15.07 19.71
CA CYS A 21 -11.73 -14.37 18.48
C CYS A 21 -12.93 -13.61 17.89
N LYS A 22 -14.12 -14.24 17.85
CA LYS A 22 -15.37 -13.59 17.41
C LYS A 22 -15.83 -12.47 18.35
N GLY A 23 -15.49 -12.57 19.64
CA GLY A 23 -15.74 -11.53 20.63
C GLY A 23 -14.72 -10.39 20.64
N SER A 24 -13.84 -10.28 19.64
CA SER A 24 -12.74 -9.28 19.58
C SER A 24 -11.72 -9.35 20.73
N ARG A 25 -11.68 -10.49 21.44
CA ARG A 25 -10.80 -10.78 22.59
C ARG A 25 -9.62 -11.67 22.17
N ALA A 26 -8.86 -11.22 21.18
CA ALA A 26 -7.76 -11.98 20.60
C ALA A 26 -6.61 -12.25 21.60
N SER A 27 -6.31 -11.31 22.50
CA SER A 27 -5.27 -11.49 23.53
C SER A 27 -5.63 -12.60 24.52
N ASP A 28 -6.89 -12.67 24.95
CA ASP A 28 -7.37 -13.75 25.82
C ASP A 28 -7.33 -15.11 25.11
N ALA A 29 -7.69 -15.14 23.82
CA ALA A 29 -7.56 -16.33 22.99
C ALA A 29 -6.10 -16.79 22.85
N HIS A 30 -5.15 -15.86 22.79
CA HIS A 30 -3.72 -16.17 22.78
C HIS A 30 -3.25 -16.82 24.09
N VAL A 31 -3.71 -16.34 25.25
CA VAL A 31 -3.40 -16.97 26.55
C VAL A 31 -3.90 -18.41 26.58
N ILE A 32 -5.12 -18.66 26.10
CA ILE A 32 -5.69 -20.02 26.01
C ILE A 32 -4.86 -20.91 25.07
N TYR A 33 -4.40 -20.35 23.95
CA TYR A 33 -3.51 -21.05 23.02
C TYR A 33 -2.16 -21.42 23.68
N MET A 34 -1.54 -20.50 24.43
CA MET A 34 -0.29 -20.76 25.14
C MET A 34 -0.44 -21.84 26.21
N LEU A 35 -1.51 -21.80 27.00
CA LEU A 35 -1.85 -22.85 27.97
C LEU A 35 -2.06 -24.21 27.31
N ALA A 36 -2.67 -24.25 26.12
CA ALA A 36 -2.81 -25.47 25.36
C ALA A 36 -1.44 -26.03 24.91
N LYS A 37 -0.55 -25.16 24.43
CA LYS A 37 0.82 -25.50 24.01
C LYS A 37 1.64 -26.07 25.16
N GLU A 38 1.62 -25.45 26.34
CA GLU A 38 2.30 -25.93 27.55
C GLU A 38 1.85 -27.35 27.94
N LYS A 39 0.57 -27.64 27.77
CA LYS A 39 -0.04 -28.94 28.10
C LYS A 39 0.01 -29.93 26.92
N LYS A 40 0.83 -29.63 25.90
CA LYS A 40 1.04 -30.45 24.69
C LYS A 40 -0.25 -30.79 23.94
N LYS A 41 -1.24 -29.88 23.98
CA LYS A 41 -2.47 -29.98 23.19
C LYS A 41 -2.35 -29.06 21.99
N HIS A 42 -2.63 -29.60 20.81
CA HIS A 42 -2.55 -28.87 19.55
C HIS A 42 -3.96 -28.53 19.06
N PRO A 43 -4.41 -27.27 19.17
CA PRO A 43 -5.71 -26.86 18.65
C PRO A 43 -5.77 -26.98 17.12
N PRO A 44 -6.96 -27.10 16.52
CA PRO A 44 -7.14 -27.12 15.08
C PRO A 44 -6.46 -25.93 14.39
N GLN A 45 -5.76 -26.20 13.29
CA GLN A 45 -5.01 -25.20 12.53
C GLN A 45 -5.90 -24.05 12.04
N SER A 46 -7.18 -24.31 11.76
CA SER A 46 -8.15 -23.29 11.37
C SER A 46 -8.35 -22.24 12.46
N ALA A 47 -8.44 -22.66 13.73
CA ALA A 47 -8.57 -21.75 14.88
C ALA A 47 -7.28 -20.96 15.12
N VAL A 48 -6.13 -21.61 14.99
CA VAL A 48 -4.81 -20.97 15.12
C VAL A 48 -4.59 -19.92 14.02
N ASN A 49 -4.92 -20.24 12.77
CA ASN A 49 -4.82 -19.31 11.65
C ASN A 49 -5.73 -18.09 11.84
N PHE A 50 -6.95 -18.31 12.33
CA PHE A 50 -7.89 -17.23 12.62
C PHE A 50 -7.36 -16.32 13.73
N LEU A 51 -6.85 -16.90 14.82
CA LEU A 51 -6.23 -16.17 15.91
C LEU A 51 -5.05 -15.31 15.43
N ILE A 52 -4.11 -15.89 14.67
CA ILE A 52 -2.96 -15.16 14.09
C ILE A 52 -3.45 -14.00 13.22
N SER A 53 -4.48 -14.22 12.40
CA SER A 53 -5.00 -13.18 11.52
C SER A 53 -5.60 -11.99 12.29
N LEU A 54 -6.20 -12.22 13.45
CA LEU A 54 -6.75 -11.15 14.30
C LEU A 54 -5.67 -10.44 15.11
N LEU A 55 -4.73 -11.19 15.68
CA LEU A 55 -3.60 -10.61 16.42
C LEU A 55 -2.72 -9.74 15.51
N SER A 56 -2.57 -10.12 14.23
CA SER A 56 -1.79 -9.33 13.26
C SER A 56 -2.48 -8.03 12.82
N GLN A 57 -3.77 -7.85 13.12
CA GLN A 57 -4.51 -6.63 12.78
C GLN A 57 -4.30 -5.50 13.80
N LYS A 58 -3.92 -5.82 15.04
CA LYS A 58 -3.67 -4.82 16.09
C LYS A 58 -2.18 -4.67 16.33
N ASP A 59 -1.73 -3.44 16.44
CA ASP A 59 -0.30 -3.12 16.55
C ASP A 59 0.32 -3.67 17.83
N GLU A 60 -0.40 -3.65 18.96
CA GLU A 60 0.13 -4.15 20.23
C GLU A 60 0.30 -5.68 20.26
N THR A 61 -0.36 -6.41 19.35
CA THR A 61 -0.41 -7.88 19.38
C THR A 61 0.29 -8.56 18.21
N VAL A 62 0.94 -7.81 17.32
CA VAL A 62 1.68 -8.38 16.17
C VAL A 62 2.81 -9.30 16.62
N ASN A 63 3.53 -8.96 17.69
CA ASN A 63 4.63 -9.81 18.17
C ASN A 63 4.11 -11.15 18.72
N LEU A 64 2.92 -11.15 19.35
CA LEU A 64 2.27 -12.39 19.78
C LEU A 64 1.91 -13.28 18.59
N SER A 65 1.51 -12.70 17.45
CA SER A 65 1.22 -13.47 16.24
C SER A 65 2.47 -13.99 15.55
N LEU A 66 3.60 -13.27 15.66
CA LEU A 66 4.91 -13.72 15.20
C LEU A 66 5.38 -14.97 15.96
N ASP A 67 5.33 -14.95 17.30
CA ASP A 67 5.71 -16.09 18.14
C ASP A 67 4.88 -17.35 17.86
N MET A 68 3.61 -17.15 17.47
CA MET A 68 2.73 -18.24 17.07
C MET A 68 3.14 -18.92 15.75
N LEU A 69 3.95 -18.28 14.90
CA LEU A 69 4.41 -18.91 13.65
C LEU A 69 5.38 -20.07 13.91
N ASP A 70 6.04 -20.11 15.05
CA ASP A 70 6.95 -21.20 15.42
C ASP A 70 6.25 -22.53 15.68
N SER A 71 4.92 -22.52 15.88
CA SER A 71 4.17 -23.77 15.98
C SER A 71 4.00 -24.50 14.64
N PHE A 72 4.23 -23.82 13.52
CA PHE A 72 4.11 -24.43 12.20
C PHE A 72 5.38 -25.20 11.86
N SER A 73 5.24 -26.51 11.63
CA SER A 73 6.35 -27.40 11.28
C SER A 73 5.96 -28.41 10.19
N GLY A 74 6.95 -28.92 9.47
CA GLY A 74 6.76 -29.93 8.43
C GLY A 74 5.78 -29.50 7.33
N GLU A 75 4.83 -30.37 6.99
CA GLU A 75 3.84 -30.12 5.93
C GLU A 75 2.90 -28.95 6.26
N THR A 76 2.50 -28.79 7.53
CA THR A 76 1.57 -27.72 7.93
C THR A 76 2.11 -26.33 7.62
N ARG A 77 3.43 -26.16 7.70
CA ARG A 77 4.12 -24.91 7.40
C ARG A 77 4.10 -24.58 5.92
N LYS A 78 4.31 -25.57 5.05
CA LYS A 78 4.35 -25.37 3.58
C LYS A 78 3.07 -24.74 3.05
N TYR A 79 1.92 -25.01 3.67
CA TYR A 79 0.61 -24.49 3.27
C TYR A 79 0.15 -23.26 4.09
N ALA A 80 0.95 -22.76 5.03
CA ALA A 80 0.59 -21.69 5.94
C ALA A 80 0.82 -20.27 5.40
N ILE A 81 0.63 -20.03 4.09
CA ILE A 81 0.94 -18.72 3.47
C ILE A 81 0.14 -17.57 4.12
N LYS A 82 -1.13 -17.80 4.45
CA LYS A 82 -2.02 -16.77 5.00
C LYS A 82 -1.56 -16.23 6.37
N PRO A 83 -1.33 -17.08 7.39
CA PRO A 83 -0.75 -16.64 8.67
C PRO A 83 0.52 -15.80 8.52
N PHE A 84 1.50 -16.30 7.76
CA PHE A 84 2.78 -15.61 7.55
C PHE A 84 2.60 -14.26 6.84
N SER A 85 1.76 -14.21 5.78
CA SER A 85 1.45 -12.95 5.09
C SER A 85 0.75 -11.94 5.99
N SER A 86 -0.15 -12.39 6.89
CA SER A 86 -0.81 -11.51 7.85
C SER A 86 0.18 -10.91 8.85
N VAL A 87 1.11 -11.72 9.38
CA VAL A 87 2.15 -11.24 10.30
C VAL A 87 3.07 -10.25 9.60
N ILE A 88 3.55 -10.54 8.39
CA ILE A 88 4.37 -9.59 7.60
C ILE A 88 3.67 -8.23 7.44
N ARG A 89 2.36 -8.22 7.11
CA ARG A 89 1.60 -6.96 7.02
C ARG A 89 1.52 -6.23 8.35
N GLY A 90 1.35 -6.97 9.45
CA GLY A 90 1.38 -6.43 10.81
C GLY A 90 2.73 -5.78 11.13
N LEU A 91 3.83 -6.50 10.87
CA LEU A 91 5.20 -6.03 11.11
C LEU A 91 5.52 -4.77 10.28
N CYS A 92 5.13 -4.75 9.00
CA CYS A 92 5.27 -3.57 8.14
C CYS A 92 4.49 -2.36 8.69
N ARG A 93 3.38 -2.57 9.39
CA ARG A 93 2.55 -1.50 9.95
C ARG A 93 3.16 -0.90 11.23
N ILE A 94 3.73 -1.74 12.09
CA ILE A 94 4.48 -1.31 13.29
C ILE A 94 5.92 -0.86 12.96
N LYS A 95 6.32 -0.92 11.69
CA LYS A 95 7.66 -0.57 11.18
C LYS A 95 8.80 -1.40 11.79
N ASP A 96 8.50 -2.63 12.21
CA ASP A 96 9.51 -3.60 12.63
C ASP A 96 10.10 -4.29 11.39
N PHE A 97 10.99 -3.58 10.70
CA PHE A 97 11.61 -4.07 9.47
C PHE A 97 12.64 -5.18 9.70
N ASP A 98 13.26 -5.23 10.89
CA ASP A 98 14.13 -6.34 11.29
C ASP A 98 13.32 -7.63 11.41
N GLY A 99 12.16 -7.56 12.08
CA GLY A 99 11.20 -8.66 12.13
C GLY A 99 10.70 -9.07 10.73
N VAL A 100 10.44 -8.11 9.84
CA VAL A 100 10.06 -8.39 8.44
C VAL A 100 11.16 -9.15 7.70
N LYS A 101 12.43 -8.69 7.77
CA LYS A 101 13.57 -9.34 7.12
C LYS A 101 13.79 -10.75 7.65
N MET A 102 13.79 -10.91 8.98
CA MET A 102 13.92 -12.22 9.63
C MET A 102 12.82 -13.18 9.17
N LEU A 103 11.57 -12.75 9.20
CA LEU A 103 10.44 -13.59 8.81
C LEU A 103 10.46 -13.91 7.31
N LEU A 104 10.84 -12.96 6.46
CA LEU A 104 10.99 -13.19 5.02
C LEU A 104 12.07 -14.25 4.73
N THR A 105 13.24 -14.15 5.36
CA THR A 105 14.30 -15.17 5.25
C THR A 105 13.80 -16.53 5.72
N LYS A 106 13.09 -16.58 6.85
CA LYS A 106 12.49 -17.82 7.36
C LYS A 106 11.47 -18.43 6.40
N MET A 107 10.69 -17.60 5.69
CA MET A 107 9.77 -18.06 4.64
C MET A 107 10.49 -18.58 3.40
N ILE A 108 11.65 -18.00 3.08
CA ILE A 108 12.49 -18.39 1.94
C ILE A 108 13.17 -19.74 2.20
N ASP A 109 13.74 -19.94 3.38
CA ASP A 109 14.58 -21.09 3.71
C ASP A 109 13.77 -22.31 4.15
N GLU A 110 12.74 -22.10 4.98
CA GLU A 110 11.96 -23.17 5.61
C GLU A 110 10.53 -23.29 5.06
N GLY A 111 10.10 -22.32 4.25
CA GLY A 111 8.72 -22.18 3.79
C GLY A 111 7.79 -21.52 4.83
N PRO A 112 6.54 -21.19 4.46
CA PRO A 112 5.98 -21.30 3.12
C PRO A 112 6.61 -20.29 2.15
N PRO A 113 6.80 -20.64 0.86
CA PRO A 113 7.40 -19.72 -0.11
C PRO A 113 6.64 -18.39 -0.20
N PRO A 114 7.32 -17.23 -0.10
CA PRO A 114 6.65 -15.94 -0.21
C PRO A 114 6.16 -15.73 -1.65
N GLY A 115 4.92 -15.25 -1.80
CA GLY A 115 4.34 -14.88 -3.10
C GLY A 115 4.28 -13.36 -3.30
N ASN A 116 3.74 -12.92 -4.45
CA ASN A 116 3.64 -11.50 -4.81
C ASN A 116 3.02 -10.63 -3.71
N ALA A 117 1.97 -11.10 -3.05
CA ALA A 117 1.28 -10.33 -2.00
C ALA A 117 2.18 -10.02 -0.80
N VAL A 118 3.13 -10.91 -0.46
CA VAL A 118 4.09 -10.70 0.64
C VAL A 118 5.08 -9.63 0.24
N PHE A 119 5.73 -9.77 -0.92
CA PHE A 119 6.66 -8.76 -1.44
C PHE A 119 6.01 -7.39 -1.61
N ASN A 120 4.81 -7.32 -2.19
CA ASN A 120 4.07 -6.07 -2.34
C ASN A 120 3.76 -5.41 -0.98
N SER A 121 3.50 -6.20 0.06
CA SER A 121 3.28 -5.67 1.42
C SER A 121 4.56 -5.05 1.98
N ILE A 122 5.70 -5.72 1.81
CA ILE A 122 7.01 -5.29 2.29
C ILE A 122 7.47 -4.03 1.54
N ILE A 123 7.41 -4.05 0.20
CA ILE A 123 7.76 -2.91 -0.67
C ILE A 123 6.91 -1.68 -0.30
N ASN A 124 5.61 -1.87 -0.04
CA ASN A 124 4.73 -0.79 0.43
C ASN A 124 5.08 -0.30 1.83
N GLY A 125 5.51 -1.18 2.73
CA GLY A 125 6.03 -0.81 4.04
C GLY A 125 7.24 0.11 3.94
N TYR A 126 8.27 -0.30 3.20
CA TYR A 126 9.49 0.49 2.99
C TYR A 126 9.21 1.80 2.24
N SER A 127 8.42 1.75 1.16
CA SER A 127 8.09 2.95 0.37
C SER A 127 7.35 4.02 1.20
N LYS A 128 6.52 3.61 2.16
CA LYS A 128 5.84 4.53 3.09
C LYS A 128 6.77 5.11 4.16
N CYS A 129 7.84 4.42 4.50
CA CYS A 129 8.84 4.90 5.45
C CYS A 129 9.92 5.75 4.78
N GLY A 130 10.00 5.71 3.44
CA GLY A 130 10.99 6.46 2.66
C GLY A 130 12.26 5.67 2.36
N ASP A 131 12.36 4.42 2.83
CA ASP A 131 13.52 3.54 2.62
C ASP A 131 13.45 2.92 1.21
N MET A 132 13.67 3.76 0.19
CA MET A 132 13.52 3.37 -1.21
C MET A 132 14.59 2.38 -1.68
N GLU A 133 15.78 2.41 -1.08
CA GLU A 133 16.84 1.44 -1.36
C GLU A 133 16.37 0.00 -1.08
N GLU A 134 15.83 -0.22 0.12
CA GLU A 134 15.25 -1.50 0.54
C GLU A 134 14.02 -1.86 -0.31
N ALA A 135 13.17 -0.89 -0.65
CA ALA A 135 12.01 -1.15 -1.51
C ALA A 135 12.43 -1.69 -2.90
N ILE A 136 13.50 -1.13 -3.49
CA ILE A 136 14.06 -1.61 -4.77
C ILE A 136 14.76 -2.95 -4.61
N GLU A 137 15.51 -3.16 -3.52
CA GLU A 137 16.12 -4.46 -3.24
C GLU A 137 15.07 -5.57 -3.14
N MET A 138 13.93 -5.30 -2.49
CA MET A 138 12.81 -6.25 -2.41
C MET A 138 12.16 -6.52 -3.78
N LYS A 139 12.06 -5.52 -4.67
CA LYS A 139 11.63 -5.73 -6.06
C LYS A 139 12.61 -6.63 -6.82
N ILE A 140 13.91 -6.40 -6.67
CA ILE A 140 14.94 -7.22 -7.33
C ILE A 140 14.93 -8.65 -6.78
N LEU A 141 14.80 -8.82 -5.47
CA LEU A 141 14.69 -10.13 -4.82
C LEU A 141 13.45 -10.88 -5.30
N MET A 142 12.31 -10.20 -5.42
CA MET A 142 11.08 -10.75 -5.99
C MET A 142 11.34 -11.28 -7.42
N GLU A 143 11.96 -10.50 -8.29
CA GLU A 143 12.29 -10.90 -9.67
C GLU A 143 13.27 -12.08 -9.74
N ARG A 144 14.33 -12.07 -8.91
CA ARG A 144 15.31 -13.16 -8.80
C ARG A 144 14.67 -14.49 -8.38
N ARG A 145 13.58 -14.44 -7.62
CA ARG A 145 12.80 -15.61 -7.23
C ARG A 145 11.79 -16.07 -8.29
N GLY A 146 11.81 -15.46 -9.47
CA GLY A 146 10.90 -15.78 -10.57
C GLY A 146 9.48 -15.21 -10.40
N LEU A 147 9.26 -14.37 -9.37
CA LEU A 147 8.01 -13.65 -9.21
C LEU A 147 8.01 -12.42 -10.12
N LYS A 148 6.87 -12.13 -10.73
CA LYS A 148 6.73 -10.95 -11.60
C LYS A 148 6.13 -9.82 -10.79
N PRO A 149 6.82 -8.68 -10.63
CA PRO A 149 6.19 -7.44 -10.16
C PRO A 149 4.91 -7.19 -10.94
N ASP A 150 3.91 -6.61 -10.30
CA ASP A 150 2.66 -6.19 -10.93
C ASP A 150 2.58 -4.66 -10.98
N LEU A 151 1.54 -4.13 -11.64
CA LEU A 151 1.30 -2.68 -11.71
C LEU A 151 1.21 -2.03 -10.33
N PHE A 152 0.72 -2.77 -9.33
CA PHE A 152 0.67 -2.28 -7.95
C PHE A 152 2.09 -2.11 -7.38
N THR A 153 3.00 -3.06 -7.60
CA THR A 153 4.42 -2.95 -7.19
C THR A 153 5.04 -1.65 -7.72
N TYR A 154 4.90 -1.39 -9.02
CA TYR A 154 5.41 -0.18 -9.67
C TYR A 154 4.78 1.10 -9.10
N THR A 155 3.46 1.11 -8.93
CA THR A 155 2.71 2.28 -8.41
C THR A 155 3.16 2.65 -7.00
N VAL A 156 3.37 1.65 -6.13
CA VAL A 156 3.84 1.85 -4.75
C VAL A 156 5.24 2.45 -4.71
N ILE A 157 6.17 1.90 -5.49
CA ILE A 157 7.55 2.40 -5.57
C ILE A 157 7.57 3.84 -6.09
N MET A 158 6.80 4.14 -7.15
CA MET A 158 6.67 5.50 -7.67
C MET A 158 6.13 6.46 -6.60
N SER A 159 5.09 6.06 -5.87
CA SER A 159 4.52 6.87 -4.79
C SER A 159 5.53 7.16 -3.67
N GLY A 160 6.38 6.19 -3.34
CA GLY A 160 7.49 6.36 -2.40
C GLY A 160 8.48 7.44 -2.85
N TYR A 161 9.00 7.32 -4.08
CA TYR A 161 9.91 8.32 -4.66
C TYR A 161 9.29 9.72 -4.76
N VAL A 162 8.03 9.83 -5.19
CA VAL A 162 7.30 11.10 -5.27
C VAL A 162 7.15 11.73 -3.87
N SER A 163 6.88 10.90 -2.85
CA SER A 163 6.73 11.37 -1.47
C SER A 163 8.06 11.90 -0.90
N GLY A 164 9.18 11.28 -1.29
CA GLY A 164 10.54 11.74 -1.00
C GLY A 164 11.04 12.88 -1.91
N GLY A 165 10.24 13.35 -2.87
CA GLY A 165 10.63 14.41 -3.81
C GLY A 165 11.61 13.98 -4.91
N GLN A 166 11.93 12.69 -5.01
CA GLN A 166 12.88 12.11 -5.98
C GLN A 166 12.19 11.82 -7.33
N MET A 167 11.74 12.87 -8.02
CA MET A 167 10.94 12.74 -9.24
C MET A 167 11.67 12.04 -10.39
N GLU A 168 12.98 12.21 -10.52
CA GLU A 168 13.77 11.57 -11.58
C GLU A 168 13.72 10.04 -11.46
N GLU A 169 13.89 9.52 -10.24
CA GLU A 169 13.76 8.09 -9.96
C GLU A 169 12.33 7.60 -10.19
N ALA A 170 11.32 8.37 -9.77
CA ALA A 170 9.93 8.04 -10.03
C ALA A 170 9.62 7.92 -11.54
N CYS A 171 10.20 8.80 -12.37
CA CYS A 171 10.09 8.74 -13.83
C CYS A 171 10.82 7.53 -14.43
N LYS A 172 11.99 7.15 -13.91
CA LYS A 172 12.67 5.90 -14.33
C LYS A 172 11.80 4.67 -14.08
N ILE A 173 11.15 4.61 -12.92
CA ILE A 173 10.22 3.52 -12.58
C ILE A 173 8.99 3.53 -13.50
N LEU A 174 8.46 4.70 -13.88
CA LEU A 174 7.42 4.81 -14.91
C LEU A 174 7.89 4.25 -16.26
N SER A 175 9.08 4.62 -16.72
CA SER A 175 9.64 4.12 -17.97
C SER A 175 9.85 2.59 -17.95
N GLU A 176 10.28 2.03 -16.82
CA GLU A 176 10.33 0.58 -16.63
C GLU A 176 8.94 -0.07 -16.74
N ALA A 177 7.93 0.52 -16.09
CA ALA A 177 6.56 0.01 -16.14
C ALA A 177 6.01 0.03 -17.58
N LYS A 178 6.25 1.10 -18.34
CA LYS A 178 5.83 1.23 -19.75
C LYS A 178 6.41 0.15 -20.66
N LYS A 179 7.66 -0.26 -20.42
CA LYS A 179 8.31 -1.33 -21.18
C LYS A 179 7.69 -2.70 -20.88
N LYS A 180 7.11 -2.89 -19.69
CA LYS A 180 6.56 -4.18 -19.24
C LYS A 180 5.07 -4.34 -19.44
N TYR A 181 4.30 -3.25 -19.40
CA TYR A 181 2.84 -3.30 -19.50
C TYR A 181 2.35 -2.40 -20.62
N SER A 182 1.45 -2.93 -21.46
CA SER A 182 0.81 -2.19 -22.55
C SER A 182 -0.19 -1.13 -22.08
N LYS A 183 -0.64 -1.23 -20.82
CA LYS A 183 -1.55 -0.26 -20.21
C LYS A 183 -1.19 -0.08 -18.73
N LEU A 184 -1.03 1.18 -18.32
CA LEU A 184 -0.83 1.53 -16.92
C LEU A 184 -2.15 1.91 -16.26
N SER A 185 -2.16 1.95 -14.92
CA SER A 185 -3.27 2.47 -14.15
C SER A 185 -3.27 4.01 -14.17
N PRO A 186 -4.43 4.69 -14.25
CA PRO A 186 -4.51 6.15 -14.09
C PRO A 186 -3.83 6.68 -12.83
N VAL A 187 -3.91 5.91 -11.73
CA VAL A 187 -3.26 6.24 -10.45
C VAL A 187 -1.74 6.44 -10.59
N THR A 188 -1.11 5.73 -11.53
CA THR A 188 0.33 5.82 -11.81
C THR A 188 0.71 7.23 -12.29
N TYR A 189 -0.03 7.77 -13.27
CA TYR A 189 0.18 9.11 -13.80
C TYR A 189 -0.27 10.17 -12.80
N HIS A 190 -1.42 9.98 -12.16
CA HIS A 190 -1.93 10.88 -11.12
C HIS A 190 -0.89 11.15 -10.03
N THR A 191 -0.20 10.10 -9.58
CA THR A 191 0.83 10.18 -8.53
C THR A 191 1.96 11.11 -8.95
N LEU A 192 2.47 10.98 -10.18
CA LEU A 192 3.54 11.84 -10.70
C LEU A 192 3.07 13.27 -10.98
N ILE A 193 1.89 13.45 -11.57
CA ILE A 193 1.27 14.77 -11.82
C ILE A 193 1.15 15.53 -10.49
N ARG A 194 0.64 14.88 -9.45
CA ARG A 194 0.56 15.45 -8.10
C ARG A 194 1.94 15.79 -7.54
N GLY A 195 2.94 14.95 -7.79
CA GLY A 195 4.35 15.19 -7.42
C GLY A 195 4.92 16.45 -8.04
N TYR A 196 4.84 16.59 -9.37
CA TYR A 196 5.33 17.77 -10.08
C TYR A 196 4.55 19.04 -9.71
N CYS A 197 3.23 18.95 -9.54
CA CYS A 197 2.40 20.04 -9.02
C CYS A 197 2.82 20.49 -7.60
N LYS A 198 3.30 19.57 -6.75
CA LYS A 198 3.79 19.91 -5.40
C LYS A 198 5.13 20.66 -5.49
N LEU A 199 6.00 20.26 -6.41
CA LEU A 199 7.30 20.88 -6.70
C LEU A 199 7.21 22.09 -7.63
N GLU A 200 5.99 22.49 -8.02
CA GLU A 200 5.73 23.68 -8.86
C GLU A 200 6.38 23.60 -10.24
N GLN A 201 6.61 22.38 -10.73
CA GLN A 201 7.08 22.08 -12.08
C GLN A 201 5.87 21.77 -12.97
N PHE A 202 5.04 22.79 -13.23
CA PHE A 202 3.74 22.60 -13.88
C PHE A 202 3.85 22.11 -15.33
N ASP A 203 4.88 22.55 -16.07
CA ASP A 203 5.12 22.11 -17.45
C ASP A 203 5.26 20.59 -17.55
N LYS A 204 6.08 19.98 -16.67
CA LYS A 204 6.25 18.52 -16.60
C LYS A 204 4.96 17.80 -16.20
N ALA A 205 4.13 18.44 -15.36
CA ALA A 205 2.85 17.87 -14.98
C ALA A 205 1.85 17.87 -16.16
N LEU A 206 1.88 18.91 -17.01
CA LEU A 206 1.11 19.00 -18.25
C LEU A 206 1.59 18.00 -19.30
N GLU A 207 2.91 17.84 -19.44
CA GLU A 207 3.53 16.83 -20.31
C GLU A 207 3.07 15.42 -19.94
N LEU A 208 3.05 15.07 -18.64
CA LEU A 208 2.54 13.78 -18.19
C LEU A 208 1.05 13.58 -18.47
N LEU A 209 0.24 14.63 -18.38
CA LEU A 209 -1.19 14.54 -18.75
C LEU A 209 -1.37 14.24 -20.24
N ALA A 210 -0.55 14.84 -21.10
CA ALA A 210 -0.55 14.56 -22.53
C ALA A 210 -0.05 13.13 -22.82
N GLU A 211 1.08 12.75 -22.23
CA GLU A 211 1.69 11.43 -22.38
C GLU A 211 0.74 10.30 -21.92
N MET A 212 -0.06 10.55 -20.87
CA MET A 212 -1.08 9.62 -20.39
C MET A 212 -2.04 9.19 -21.52
N LYS A 213 -2.52 10.17 -22.32
CA LYS A 213 -3.39 9.91 -23.48
C LYS A 213 -2.67 9.15 -24.58
N GLU A 214 -1.43 9.54 -24.90
CA GLU A 214 -0.60 8.88 -25.93
C GLU A 214 -0.33 7.41 -25.58
N PHE A 215 -0.16 7.11 -24.29
CA PHE A 215 0.00 5.75 -23.79
C PHE A 215 -1.34 4.98 -23.66
N GLY A 216 -2.46 5.54 -24.12
CA GLY A 216 -3.77 4.89 -24.12
C GLY A 216 -4.45 4.83 -22.74
N VAL A 217 -4.04 5.70 -21.81
CA VAL A 217 -4.69 5.86 -20.50
C VAL A 217 -5.49 7.17 -20.54
N GLN A 218 -6.80 7.10 -20.26
CA GLN A 218 -7.64 8.29 -20.30
C GLN A 218 -7.54 9.05 -18.98
N PRO A 219 -7.16 10.34 -18.99
CA PRO A 219 -7.26 11.20 -17.81
C PRO A 219 -8.69 11.27 -17.30
N ASN A 220 -8.84 11.32 -15.99
CA ASN A 220 -10.12 11.52 -15.34
C ASN A 220 -10.21 12.93 -14.72
N VAL A 221 -11.31 13.17 -14.00
CA VAL A 221 -11.60 14.44 -13.33
C VAL A 221 -10.51 14.83 -12.31
N ASP A 222 -9.86 13.88 -11.67
CA ASP A 222 -8.87 14.12 -10.61
C ASP A 222 -7.56 14.68 -11.16
N GLU A 223 -7.06 14.18 -12.30
CA GLU A 223 -5.84 14.72 -12.93
C GLU A 223 -6.04 16.18 -13.36
N TYR A 224 -7.14 16.46 -14.07
CA TYR A 224 -7.49 17.82 -14.50
C TYR A 224 -7.70 18.77 -13.33
N ASN A 225 -8.49 18.37 -12.33
CA ASN A 225 -8.72 19.19 -11.13
C ASN A 225 -7.41 19.51 -10.41
N LYS A 226 -6.53 18.52 -10.25
CA LYS A 226 -5.26 18.72 -9.56
C LYS A 226 -4.38 19.74 -10.28
N LEU A 227 -4.27 19.65 -11.61
CA LEU A 227 -3.53 20.60 -12.43
C LEU A 227 -4.14 22.01 -12.37
N ILE A 228 -5.44 22.13 -12.62
CA ILE A 228 -6.15 23.43 -12.60
C ILE A 228 -5.98 24.11 -11.23
N GLN A 229 -6.23 23.40 -10.13
CA GLN A 229 -6.03 23.95 -8.79
C GLN A 229 -4.58 24.39 -8.55
N SER A 230 -3.61 23.61 -9.03
CA SER A 230 -2.19 23.95 -8.86
C SER A 230 -1.79 25.16 -9.69
N LEU A 231 -2.25 25.27 -10.93
CA LEU A 231 -2.02 26.45 -11.77
C LEU A 231 -2.63 27.70 -11.13
N CYS A 232 -3.90 27.64 -10.72
CA CYS A 232 -4.57 28.78 -10.09
C CYS A 232 -3.94 29.19 -8.76
N LEU A 233 -3.66 28.24 -7.85
CA LEU A 233 -3.28 28.58 -6.47
C LEU A 233 -1.77 28.75 -6.26
N LYS A 234 -0.94 28.22 -7.16
CA LYS A 234 0.53 28.23 -6.99
C LYS A 234 1.21 28.99 -8.12
N ALA A 235 0.83 28.75 -9.36
CA ALA A 235 1.40 29.46 -10.51
C ALA A 235 0.75 30.84 -10.75
N LEU A 236 -0.47 31.04 -10.24
CA LEU A 236 -1.38 32.15 -10.60
C LEU A 236 -1.74 32.18 -12.10
N ASP A 237 -1.49 31.09 -12.84
CA ASP A 237 -1.75 30.98 -14.28
C ASP A 237 -3.19 30.54 -14.54
N TRP A 238 -4.12 31.50 -14.57
CA TRP A 238 -5.52 31.23 -14.86
C TRP A 238 -5.76 30.94 -16.35
N GLU A 239 -4.91 31.42 -17.26
CA GLU A 239 -5.08 31.22 -18.71
C GLU A 239 -4.90 29.74 -19.09
N THR A 240 -3.81 29.13 -18.62
CA THR A 240 -3.56 27.69 -18.86
C THR A 240 -4.60 26.84 -18.13
N ALA A 241 -5.02 27.26 -16.94
CA ALA A 241 -6.11 26.62 -16.21
C ALA A 241 -7.45 26.65 -16.98
N GLU A 242 -7.78 27.77 -17.63
CA GLU A 242 -8.98 27.91 -18.47
C GLU A 242 -8.88 27.02 -19.74
N LYS A 243 -7.72 26.98 -20.39
CA LYS A 243 -7.47 26.06 -21.52
C LYS A 243 -7.63 24.59 -21.13
N LEU A 244 -7.09 24.18 -19.97
CA LEU A 244 -7.27 22.83 -19.45
C LEU A 244 -8.75 22.52 -19.14
N LEU A 245 -9.49 23.50 -18.65
CA LEU A 245 -10.92 23.36 -18.41
C LEU A 245 -11.69 23.09 -19.71
N GLU A 246 -11.44 23.85 -20.77
CA GLU A 246 -12.12 23.61 -22.05
C GLU A 246 -11.77 22.23 -22.62
N LYS A 247 -10.49 21.83 -22.57
CA LYS A 247 -10.05 20.48 -22.96
C LYS A 247 -10.74 19.36 -22.16
N MET A 248 -10.90 19.56 -20.85
CA MET A 248 -11.62 18.61 -19.99
C MET A 248 -13.09 18.46 -20.41
N LYS A 249 -13.76 19.54 -20.83
CA LYS A 249 -15.14 19.48 -21.34
C LYS A 249 -15.21 18.77 -22.68
N GLU A 250 -14.25 19.02 -23.57
CA GLU A 250 -14.14 18.33 -24.87
C GLU A 250 -13.99 16.81 -24.69
N ASP A 251 -13.26 16.38 -23.65
CA ASP A 251 -13.13 14.98 -23.27
C ASP A 251 -14.42 14.40 -22.61
N GLY A 252 -15.50 15.19 -22.50
CA GLY A 252 -16.78 14.77 -21.91
C GLY A 252 -16.77 14.71 -20.38
N LEU A 253 -15.81 15.36 -19.73
CA LEU A 253 -15.70 15.38 -18.27
C LEU A 253 -16.29 16.67 -17.69
N HIS A 254 -16.97 16.56 -16.54
CA HIS A 254 -17.56 17.71 -15.86
C HIS A 254 -16.79 18.08 -14.60
N LEU A 255 -16.58 19.39 -14.41
CA LEU A 255 -15.90 19.95 -13.24
C LEU A 255 -16.71 19.81 -11.95
N ASN A 256 -15.98 19.80 -10.84
CA ASN A 256 -16.51 20.19 -9.54
C ASN A 256 -16.65 21.73 -9.48
N GLY A 257 -17.74 22.25 -8.91
CA GLY A 257 -18.04 23.69 -8.90
C GLY A 257 -16.94 24.57 -8.27
N ILE A 258 -16.17 24.02 -7.33
CA ILE A 258 -15.03 24.68 -6.66
C ILE A 258 -13.95 25.09 -7.68
N THR A 259 -13.59 24.18 -8.59
CA THR A 259 -12.50 24.41 -9.56
C THR A 259 -12.82 25.54 -10.54
N ARG A 260 -14.09 25.70 -10.93
CA ARG A 260 -14.54 26.81 -11.79
C ARG A 260 -14.47 28.16 -11.06
N GLY A 261 -14.84 28.18 -9.78
CA GLY A 261 -14.75 29.36 -8.93
C GLY A 261 -13.31 29.85 -8.77
N LEU A 262 -12.34 28.93 -8.66
CA LEU A 262 -10.91 29.26 -8.55
C LEU A 262 -10.39 30.06 -9.76
N ILE A 263 -10.66 29.59 -10.98
CA ILE A 263 -10.17 30.28 -12.20
C ILE A 263 -10.71 31.71 -12.24
N ARG A 264 -12.00 31.88 -11.96
CA ARG A 264 -12.62 33.21 -11.93
C ARG A 264 -11.99 34.12 -10.88
N ALA A 265 -11.78 33.61 -9.67
CA ALA A 265 -11.18 34.39 -8.58
C ALA A 265 -9.75 34.86 -8.93
N VAL A 266 -8.91 33.99 -9.51
CA VAL A 266 -7.54 34.36 -9.91
C VAL A 266 -7.55 35.37 -11.06
N LYS A 267 -8.47 35.21 -12.02
CA LYS A 267 -8.66 36.17 -13.13
C LYS A 267 -9.09 37.56 -12.66
N GLU A 268 -9.99 37.63 -11.67
CA GLU A 268 -10.42 38.89 -11.05
C GLU A 268 -9.27 39.55 -10.26
N LEU A 269 -8.44 38.77 -9.54
CA LEU A 269 -7.26 39.28 -8.82
C LEU A 269 -6.22 39.93 -9.74
N GLU A 270 -5.96 39.36 -10.92
CA GLU A 270 -5.06 39.98 -11.89
C GLU A 270 -5.65 41.25 -12.52
N GLY A 271 -6.95 41.24 -12.83
CA GLY A 271 -7.66 42.42 -13.35
C GLY A 271 -7.62 43.61 -12.39
N GLU A 272 -7.85 43.37 -11.09
CA GLU A 272 -7.76 44.41 -10.05
C GLU A 272 -6.33 44.93 -9.80
N GLY A 273 -5.30 44.14 -10.13
CA GLY A 273 -3.90 44.54 -10.05
C GLY A 273 -3.52 45.54 -11.14
N LEU A 274 -4.03 45.34 -12.35
CA LEU A 274 -3.80 46.21 -13.51
C LEU A 274 -4.55 47.56 -13.43
N GLU A 275 -5.64 47.64 -12.66
CA GLU A 275 -6.39 48.88 -12.42
C GLU A 275 -5.77 49.78 -11.32
N LYS A 276 -4.76 49.29 -10.59
CA LYS A 276 -4.13 49.97 -9.43
C LYS A 276 -2.68 50.43 -9.67
N GLU A 277 -2.13 50.21 -10.86
CA GLU A 277 -0.81 50.72 -11.31
C GLU A 277 -0.97 51.92 -12.27
#